data_AF-A0A6P9A3Q8-F1
#
_entry.id   AF-A0A6P9A3Q8-F1
#
_cell.length_a   1.000
_cell.length_b   1.000
_cell.length_c   1.000
_cell.angle_alpha   90.00
_cell.angle_beta   90.00
_cell.angle_gamma   90.00
#
_symmetry.space_group_name_H-M   'P 1'
#
loop_
_entity.id
_entity.type
_entity.pdbx_description
1 polymer ?
#
loop_
_entity_poly.entity_id
_entity_poly.type
_entity_poly.pdbx_seq_one_letter_code
_entity_poly.pdbx_strand_id
1 'polypeptide(L)'
;MPPRSLVAGRDEALRCLVAGHPIRAITWEKDGRPLPTSPHRQRVFPNGTLVVVDVQKAVDEGEYACIATAPGGESARRSVAVKVLEAPEIAPLSEQTHYLRGSRLYLTCLATRGDGPLRFRWLKDGVPLSGAGSDAAGALPGGVVARTLDDFSTALTFPALQPAHSGNYTCELSNAAAIASRSAQVVVTVAPTWSVEPVPTEVLKGNTALLHCTAGGFPKPTISWAGPSASQYFRPEEAAVTHPVLDNGTLLIEAAAREDRGFYHCTASNGMGKPLSRAVFLTVHVPAHFDRPTQTVRAARGSTAELECQAQGDAPLSLHWTREGRRFEELKPKEDATEVGVTSRLTLRAVQRVDSARFACVASNRFGAARQEVVLTVQEAPEAPPQLRVTGLASRAANLSWEAPYAGNSPLTAYRLSYSNASGQWQAEVEPSQRGALLSGLQPATAYQVRQKQ
;
A
#
# COMPACT_ATOMS: atom_id res chain seq x y z
N MET A 1 -38.21 -53.92 -44.06
CA MET A 1 -37.06 -53.97 -43.11
C MET A 1 -37.49 -53.27 -41.82
N PRO A 2 -36.82 -53.44 -40.67
CA PRO A 2 -37.06 -52.50 -39.55
C PRO A 2 -36.78 -51.07 -40.03
N PRO A 3 -37.50 -50.07 -39.50
CA PRO A 3 -37.28 -48.67 -39.83
C PRO A 3 -35.80 -48.31 -39.58
N ARG A 4 -35.23 -47.50 -40.47
CA ARG A 4 -33.84 -47.03 -40.38
C ARG A 4 -33.82 -45.55 -40.08
N SER A 5 -32.90 -45.14 -39.22
CA SER A 5 -32.61 -43.74 -38.96
C SER A 5 -31.23 -43.40 -39.49
N LEU A 6 -31.14 -42.28 -40.21
CA LEU A 6 -29.88 -41.67 -40.65
C LEU A 6 -29.66 -40.38 -39.87
N VAL A 7 -28.41 -39.94 -39.74
CA VAL A 7 -28.07 -38.68 -39.05
C VAL A 7 -27.76 -37.61 -40.07
N ALA A 8 -28.42 -36.45 -39.96
CA ALA A 8 -28.18 -35.31 -40.84
C ALA A 8 -26.71 -34.82 -40.76
N GLY A 9 -26.14 -34.41 -41.89
CA GLY A 9 -24.77 -33.91 -42.02
C GLY A 9 -23.68 -34.99 -41.95
N ARG A 10 -24.04 -36.28 -41.90
CA ARG A 10 -23.11 -37.42 -41.94
C ARG A 10 -23.23 -38.19 -43.24
N ASP A 11 -22.18 -38.94 -43.55
CA ASP A 11 -22.19 -39.92 -44.63
C ASP A 11 -22.74 -41.23 -44.12
N GLU A 12 -23.83 -41.70 -44.72
CA GLU A 12 -24.56 -42.87 -44.25
C GLU A 12 -24.71 -43.92 -45.35
N ALA A 13 -24.76 -45.18 -44.94
CA ALA A 13 -24.83 -46.32 -45.85
C ALA A 13 -26.06 -47.21 -45.58
N LEU A 14 -26.89 -47.38 -46.60
CA LEU A 14 -27.99 -48.33 -46.62
C LEU A 14 -27.54 -49.60 -47.35
N ARG A 15 -27.50 -50.73 -46.63
CA ARG A 15 -27.10 -52.02 -47.20
C ARG A 15 -28.32 -52.80 -47.64
N CYS A 16 -28.36 -53.23 -48.90
CA CYS A 16 -29.36 -54.17 -49.38
C CYS A 16 -28.86 -55.60 -49.08
N LEU A 17 -29.52 -56.28 -48.14
CA LEU A 17 -29.25 -57.69 -47.84
C LEU A 17 -30.07 -58.55 -48.80
N VAL A 18 -29.38 -59.19 -49.76
CA VAL A 18 -29.99 -60.04 -50.78
C VAL A 18 -29.59 -61.50 -50.53
N ALA A 19 -30.55 -62.42 -50.70
CA ALA A 19 -30.31 -63.86 -50.68
C ALA A 19 -30.66 -64.46 -52.06
N GLY A 20 -29.80 -65.32 -52.60
CA GLY A 20 -29.92 -65.92 -53.92
C GLY A 20 -28.63 -65.82 -54.74
N HIS A 21 -28.38 -66.78 -55.65
CA HIS A 21 -27.25 -66.76 -56.58
C HIS A 21 -27.66 -67.36 -57.93
N PRO A 22 -27.27 -66.77 -59.07
CA PRO A 22 -26.54 -65.49 -59.22
C PRO A 22 -27.46 -64.26 -59.16
N ILE A 23 -26.93 -63.12 -58.71
CA ILE A 23 -27.61 -61.81 -58.74
C ILE A 23 -27.03 -61.00 -59.90
N ARG A 24 -27.88 -60.55 -60.83
CA ARG A 24 -27.46 -59.77 -61.99
C ARG A 24 -27.24 -58.30 -61.65
N ALA A 25 -28.15 -57.69 -60.88
CA ALA A 25 -28.08 -56.29 -60.51
C ALA A 25 -28.82 -56.02 -59.20
N ILE A 26 -28.35 -55.01 -58.46
CA ILE A 26 -29.04 -54.44 -57.29
C ILE A 26 -29.21 -52.95 -57.57
N THR A 27 -30.47 -52.49 -57.60
CA THR A 27 -30.82 -51.09 -57.79
C THR A 27 -31.57 -50.55 -56.57
N TRP A 28 -31.62 -49.22 -56.47
CA TRP A 28 -32.30 -48.53 -55.39
C TRP A 28 -33.32 -47.54 -55.95
N GLU A 29 -34.43 -47.38 -55.24
CA GLU A 29 -35.44 -46.35 -55.50
C GLU A 29 -35.72 -45.57 -54.21
N LYS A 30 -36.03 -44.28 -54.33
CA LYS A 30 -36.57 -43.44 -53.26
C LYS A 30 -37.91 -42.89 -53.69
N ASP A 31 -38.96 -43.12 -52.90
CA ASP A 31 -40.32 -42.64 -53.17
C ASP A 31 -40.79 -42.97 -54.61
N GLY A 32 -40.42 -44.16 -55.09
CA GLY A 32 -40.73 -44.67 -56.44
C GLY A 32 -39.85 -44.14 -57.58
N ARG A 33 -38.82 -43.32 -57.29
CA ARG A 33 -37.88 -42.80 -58.28
C ARG A 33 -36.53 -43.52 -58.21
N PRO A 34 -35.94 -43.94 -59.35
CA PRO A 34 -34.66 -44.64 -59.35
C PRO A 34 -33.53 -43.75 -58.84
N LEU A 35 -32.68 -44.32 -57.98
CA LEU A 35 -31.47 -43.70 -57.45
C LEU A 35 -30.22 -44.18 -58.23
N PRO A 36 -29.18 -43.35 -58.35
CA PRO A 36 -29.01 -42.04 -57.71
C PRO A 36 -29.74 -40.90 -58.47
N THR A 37 -30.48 -40.06 -57.74
CA THR A 37 -31.04 -38.80 -58.25
C THR A 37 -30.06 -37.64 -58.14
N SER A 38 -29.05 -37.77 -57.27
CA SER A 38 -28.01 -36.77 -57.05
C SER A 38 -26.63 -37.45 -57.09
N PRO A 39 -26.01 -37.63 -58.27
CA PRO A 39 -24.77 -38.41 -58.42
C PRO A 39 -23.58 -37.89 -57.61
N HIS A 40 -23.59 -36.62 -57.22
CA HIS A 40 -22.55 -36.02 -56.37
C HIS A 40 -22.68 -36.40 -54.89
N ARG A 41 -23.89 -36.75 -54.42
CA ARG A 41 -24.15 -37.14 -53.03
C ARG A 41 -24.48 -38.62 -52.87
N GLN A 42 -25.04 -39.26 -53.90
CA GLN A 42 -25.57 -40.62 -53.82
C GLN A 42 -24.76 -41.55 -54.71
N ARG A 43 -24.30 -42.67 -54.15
CA ARG A 43 -23.55 -43.69 -54.89
C ARG A 43 -24.02 -45.09 -54.51
N VAL A 44 -24.39 -45.89 -55.51
CA VAL A 44 -24.70 -47.32 -55.32
C VAL A 44 -23.47 -48.14 -55.70
N PHE A 45 -23.02 -48.99 -54.78
CA PHE A 45 -21.89 -49.89 -54.99
C PHE A 45 -22.34 -51.25 -55.52
N PRO A 46 -21.45 -51.99 -56.22
CA PRO A 46 -21.76 -53.32 -56.76
C PRO A 46 -22.23 -54.34 -55.71
N ASN A 47 -21.86 -54.16 -54.45
CA ASN A 47 -22.30 -54.99 -53.33
C ASN A 47 -23.73 -54.65 -52.84
N GLY A 48 -24.46 -53.76 -53.52
CA GLY A 48 -25.81 -53.35 -53.17
C GLY A 48 -25.91 -52.27 -52.09
N THR A 49 -24.79 -51.69 -51.65
CA THR A 49 -24.78 -50.59 -50.67
C THR A 49 -25.04 -49.26 -51.36
N LEU A 50 -26.07 -48.54 -50.92
CA LEU A 50 -26.28 -47.12 -51.26
C LEU A 50 -25.61 -46.26 -50.19
N VAL A 51 -24.69 -45.40 -50.59
CA VAL A 51 -24.11 -44.36 -49.73
C VAL A 51 -24.73 -43.03 -50.10
N VAL A 52 -25.19 -42.30 -49.08
CA VAL A 52 -25.65 -40.91 -49.17
C VAL A 52 -24.67 -40.05 -48.37
N VAL A 53 -23.95 -39.20 -49.08
CA VAL A 53 -22.98 -38.23 -48.55
C VAL A 53 -23.73 -36.97 -48.15
N ASP A 54 -23.37 -36.40 -47.00
CA ASP A 54 -24.03 -35.22 -46.42
C ASP A 54 -25.56 -35.38 -46.42
N VAL A 55 -26.05 -36.32 -45.58
CA VAL A 55 -27.49 -36.60 -45.47
C VAL A 55 -28.25 -35.34 -45.04
N GLN A 56 -29.30 -35.00 -45.77
CA GLN A 56 -30.12 -33.82 -45.53
C GLN A 56 -31.57 -34.22 -45.27
N LYS A 57 -32.09 -33.83 -44.11
CA LYS A 57 -33.45 -34.22 -43.66
C LYS A 57 -34.55 -33.87 -44.65
N ALA A 58 -34.48 -32.68 -45.25
CA ALA A 58 -35.50 -32.19 -46.17
C ALA A 58 -35.63 -33.00 -47.47
N VAL A 59 -34.59 -33.72 -47.89
CA VAL A 59 -34.54 -34.38 -49.21
C VAL A 59 -34.26 -35.88 -49.14
N ASP A 60 -33.57 -36.35 -48.11
CA ASP A 60 -33.15 -37.75 -47.96
C ASP A 60 -34.06 -38.55 -47.02
N GLU A 61 -35.02 -37.92 -46.34
CA GLU A 61 -36.10 -38.63 -45.64
C GLU A 61 -37.12 -39.18 -46.64
N GLY A 62 -37.59 -40.42 -46.44
CA GLY A 62 -38.57 -41.06 -47.34
C GLY A 62 -38.53 -42.58 -47.33
N GLU A 63 -39.26 -43.20 -48.26
CA GLU A 63 -39.28 -44.65 -48.43
C GLU A 63 -38.22 -45.08 -49.45
N TYR A 64 -37.26 -45.88 -49.01
CA TYR A 64 -36.24 -46.46 -49.88
C TYR A 64 -36.57 -47.91 -50.17
N ALA A 65 -36.43 -48.33 -51.43
CA ALA A 65 -36.58 -49.72 -51.83
C ALA A 65 -35.31 -50.21 -52.52
N CYS A 66 -34.78 -51.36 -52.10
CA CYS A 66 -33.76 -52.04 -52.87
C CYS A 66 -34.40 -53.18 -53.67
N ILE A 67 -33.98 -53.28 -54.94
CA ILE A 67 -34.52 -54.23 -55.91
C ILE A 67 -33.35 -55.07 -56.41
N ALA A 68 -33.44 -56.38 -56.19
CA ALA A 68 -32.46 -57.34 -56.69
C ALA A 68 -33.05 -58.11 -57.86
N THR A 69 -32.31 -58.19 -58.96
CA THR A 69 -32.76 -58.84 -60.20
C THR A 69 -31.86 -60.02 -60.53
N ALA A 70 -32.44 -61.20 -60.76
CA ALA A 70 -31.75 -62.41 -61.22
C ALA A 70 -31.49 -62.36 -62.74
N PRO A 71 -30.58 -63.18 -63.29
CA PRO A 71 -30.32 -63.18 -64.74
C PRO A 71 -31.55 -63.48 -65.59
N GLY A 72 -32.47 -64.33 -65.10
CA GLY A 72 -33.73 -64.68 -65.75
C GLY A 72 -34.79 -63.58 -65.75
N GLY A 73 -34.50 -62.40 -65.16
CA GLY A 73 -35.42 -61.25 -65.14
C GLY A 73 -36.36 -61.19 -63.93
N GLU A 74 -36.41 -62.25 -63.12
CA GLU A 74 -37.12 -62.24 -61.83
C GLU A 74 -36.50 -61.19 -60.90
N SER A 75 -37.34 -60.45 -60.17
CA SER A 75 -36.88 -59.44 -59.23
C SER A 75 -37.59 -59.54 -57.89
N ALA A 76 -36.84 -59.23 -56.82
CA ALA A 76 -37.36 -59.11 -55.47
C ALA A 76 -37.15 -57.69 -54.97
N ARG A 77 -38.20 -57.08 -54.43
CA ARG A 77 -38.21 -55.71 -53.90
C ARG A 77 -38.36 -55.74 -52.39
N ARG A 78 -37.59 -54.91 -51.68
CA ARG A 78 -37.76 -54.70 -50.24
C ARG A 78 -37.66 -53.23 -49.87
N SER A 79 -38.73 -52.71 -49.26
CA SER A 79 -38.79 -51.34 -48.76
C SER A 79 -38.32 -51.18 -47.31
N VAL A 80 -37.83 -49.97 -47.01
CA VAL A 80 -37.48 -49.46 -45.69
C VAL A 80 -37.86 -47.98 -45.59
N ALA A 81 -38.58 -47.62 -44.53
CA ALA A 81 -38.79 -46.22 -44.19
C ALA A 81 -37.51 -45.67 -43.56
N VAL A 82 -36.98 -44.60 -44.13
CA VAL A 82 -35.78 -43.90 -43.67
C VAL A 82 -36.20 -42.58 -43.06
N LYS A 83 -35.98 -42.42 -41.76
CA LYS A 83 -36.16 -41.16 -41.04
C LYS A 83 -34.81 -40.49 -40.84
N VAL A 84 -34.70 -39.19 -41.09
CA VAL A 84 -33.45 -38.46 -40.87
C VAL A 84 -33.55 -37.69 -39.56
N LEU A 85 -32.63 -37.96 -38.66
CA LEU A 85 -32.55 -37.31 -37.35
C LEU A 85 -31.52 -36.20 -37.35
N GLU A 86 -31.90 -35.06 -36.80
CA GLU A 86 -30.99 -33.94 -36.57
C GLU A 86 -30.30 -34.10 -35.21
N ALA A 87 -28.96 -33.99 -35.19
CA ALA A 87 -28.17 -34.03 -33.97
C ALA A 87 -28.43 -32.79 -33.09
N PRO A 88 -28.35 -32.91 -31.75
CA PRO A 88 -28.58 -31.78 -30.87
C PRO A 88 -27.45 -30.77 -30.93
N GLU A 89 -27.78 -29.50 -30.75
CA GLU A 89 -26.82 -28.42 -30.54
C GLU A 89 -27.23 -27.53 -29.39
N ILE A 90 -26.23 -27.00 -28.67
CA ILE A 90 -26.43 -26.25 -27.43
C ILE A 90 -25.89 -24.82 -27.60
N ALA A 91 -26.70 -23.83 -27.23
CA ALA A 91 -26.25 -22.45 -27.11
C ALA A 91 -25.12 -22.27 -26.07
N PRO A 92 -24.33 -21.18 -26.11
CA PRO A 92 -23.45 -20.83 -25.00
C PRO A 92 -24.21 -20.77 -23.66
N LEU A 93 -23.65 -21.39 -22.62
CA LEU A 93 -24.26 -21.43 -21.29
C LEU A 93 -24.10 -20.10 -20.54
N SER A 94 -22.95 -19.45 -20.73
CA SER A 94 -22.69 -18.09 -20.30
C SER A 94 -21.50 -17.50 -21.06
N GLU A 95 -21.52 -16.18 -21.25
CA GLU A 95 -20.41 -15.40 -21.83
C GLU A 95 -19.46 -14.87 -20.74
N GLN A 96 -19.85 -14.97 -19.47
CA GLN A 96 -19.07 -14.50 -18.33
C GLN A 96 -18.43 -15.67 -17.59
N THR A 97 -17.26 -15.42 -17.00
CA THR A 97 -16.55 -16.41 -16.18
C THR A 97 -16.49 -16.02 -14.71
N HIS A 98 -16.48 -14.73 -14.41
CA HIS A 98 -16.34 -14.20 -13.04
C HIS A 98 -17.64 -13.60 -12.53
N TYR A 99 -18.08 -14.04 -11.36
CA TYR A 99 -19.32 -13.57 -10.74
C TYR A 99 -19.06 -13.16 -9.29
N LEU A 100 -19.68 -12.09 -8.82
CA LEU A 100 -19.54 -11.63 -7.45
C LEU A 100 -20.29 -12.55 -6.47
N ARG A 101 -19.69 -12.85 -5.33
CA ARG A 101 -20.34 -13.57 -4.23
C ARG A 101 -21.68 -12.91 -3.86
N GLY A 102 -22.68 -13.75 -3.64
CA GLY A 102 -24.04 -13.32 -3.30
C GLY A 102 -24.88 -12.87 -4.49
N SER A 103 -24.29 -12.71 -5.68
CA SER A 103 -25.07 -12.44 -6.89
C SER A 103 -25.90 -13.66 -7.28
N ARG A 104 -26.96 -13.40 -8.06
CA ARG A 104 -27.79 -14.44 -8.64
C ARG A 104 -27.26 -14.81 -10.02
N LEU A 105 -27.15 -16.10 -10.30
CA LEU A 105 -26.74 -16.64 -11.60
C LEU A 105 -27.78 -17.63 -12.13
N TYR A 106 -28.00 -17.58 -13.44
CA TYR A 106 -28.77 -18.55 -14.19
C TYR A 106 -27.89 -19.12 -15.30
N LEU A 107 -27.59 -20.41 -15.24
CA LEU A 107 -26.97 -21.12 -16.36
C LEU A 107 -28.08 -21.85 -17.09
N THR A 108 -28.33 -21.46 -18.34
CA THR A 108 -29.38 -22.06 -19.17
C THR A 108 -28.75 -22.92 -20.24
N CYS A 109 -29.14 -24.19 -20.28
CA CYS A 109 -28.82 -25.09 -21.37
C CYS A 109 -30.00 -25.11 -22.33
N LEU A 110 -29.83 -24.46 -23.49
CA LEU A 110 -30.84 -24.32 -24.52
C LEU A 110 -30.43 -25.11 -25.76
N ALA A 111 -31.30 -26.02 -26.19
CA ALA A 111 -31.18 -26.72 -27.46
C ALA A 111 -31.56 -25.77 -28.60
N THR A 112 -30.61 -25.47 -29.49
CA THR A 112 -30.86 -24.62 -30.69
C THR A 112 -31.22 -25.45 -31.91
N ARG A 113 -30.81 -26.73 -31.93
CA ARG A 113 -31.15 -27.73 -32.94
C ARG A 113 -31.28 -29.11 -32.28
N GLY A 114 -31.93 -30.04 -32.99
CA GLY A 114 -32.00 -31.45 -32.62
C GLY A 114 -33.42 -31.99 -32.53
N ASP A 115 -33.61 -33.21 -33.01
CA ASP A 115 -34.90 -33.90 -32.92
C ASP A 115 -35.15 -34.50 -31.54
N GLY A 116 -36.39 -34.40 -31.06
CA GLY A 116 -36.85 -34.99 -29.82
C GLY A 116 -37.02 -36.53 -29.88
N PRO A 117 -37.09 -37.21 -28.71
CA PRO A 117 -37.02 -36.64 -27.37
C PRO A 117 -35.58 -36.27 -26.98
N LEU A 118 -35.40 -35.05 -26.49
CA LEU A 118 -34.12 -34.53 -25.99
C LEU A 118 -33.92 -34.90 -24.52
N ARG A 119 -32.71 -35.38 -24.19
CA ARG A 119 -32.35 -35.73 -22.81
C ARG A 119 -31.20 -34.87 -22.32
N PHE A 120 -31.46 -34.14 -21.24
CA PHE A 120 -30.51 -33.22 -20.60
C PHE A 120 -29.85 -33.87 -19.39
N ARG A 121 -28.57 -33.51 -19.16
CA ARG A 121 -27.80 -33.89 -17.98
C ARG A 121 -26.79 -32.79 -17.65
N TRP A 122 -26.74 -32.38 -16.38
CA TRP A 122 -25.76 -31.42 -15.91
C TRP A 122 -24.61 -32.11 -15.18
N LEU A 123 -23.40 -31.58 -15.35
CA LEU A 123 -22.20 -31.98 -14.65
C LEU A 123 -21.52 -30.76 -14.05
N LYS A 124 -20.87 -30.96 -12.90
CA LYS A 124 -19.93 -30.00 -12.31
C LYS A 124 -18.58 -30.69 -12.20
N ASP A 125 -17.55 -30.11 -12.81
CA ASP A 125 -16.18 -30.62 -12.83
C ASP A 125 -16.10 -32.08 -13.34
N GLY A 126 -16.92 -32.40 -14.34
CA GLY A 126 -17.04 -33.75 -14.91
C GLY A 126 -17.89 -34.73 -14.09
N VAL A 127 -18.36 -34.34 -12.90
CA VAL A 127 -19.20 -35.18 -12.04
C VAL A 127 -20.68 -34.86 -12.26
N PRO A 128 -21.54 -35.86 -12.52
CA PRO A 128 -22.97 -35.64 -12.75
C PRO A 128 -23.69 -35.07 -11.53
N LEU A 129 -24.50 -34.03 -11.75
CA LEU A 129 -25.37 -33.47 -10.73
C LEU A 129 -26.66 -34.29 -10.67
N SER A 130 -26.78 -35.12 -9.63
CA SER A 130 -27.95 -35.97 -9.41
C SER A 130 -29.21 -35.12 -9.27
N GLY A 131 -30.25 -35.42 -10.04
CA GLY A 131 -31.51 -34.63 -10.06
C GLY A 131 -31.48 -33.39 -10.95
N ALA A 132 -30.40 -33.16 -11.70
CA ALA A 132 -30.27 -32.07 -12.67
C ALA A 132 -30.22 -32.61 -14.11
N GLY A 133 -31.37 -33.05 -14.62
CA GLY A 133 -31.55 -33.54 -15.99
C GLY A 133 -32.91 -33.15 -16.58
N SER A 134 -33.45 -33.95 -17.49
CA SER A 134 -34.74 -33.67 -18.15
C SER A 134 -35.95 -33.55 -17.22
N ASP A 135 -35.95 -34.23 -16.07
CA ASP A 135 -37.04 -34.17 -15.08
C ASP A 135 -36.65 -33.32 -13.85
N ALA A 136 -35.73 -32.36 -14.00
CA ALA A 136 -35.24 -31.57 -12.89
C ALA A 136 -36.35 -30.69 -12.29
N ALA A 137 -36.68 -30.94 -11.02
CA ALA A 137 -37.73 -30.22 -10.29
C ALA A 137 -37.37 -30.01 -8.81
N GLY A 138 -36.15 -29.55 -8.52
CA GLY A 138 -35.73 -29.48 -7.12
C GLY A 138 -34.42 -28.78 -6.81
N ALA A 139 -34.16 -28.68 -5.51
CA ALA A 139 -32.91 -28.16 -4.98
C ALA A 139 -31.84 -29.25 -4.98
N LEU A 140 -30.63 -28.87 -5.38
CA LEU A 140 -29.40 -29.64 -5.30
C LEU A 140 -28.61 -29.23 -4.04
N PRO A 141 -27.61 -30.03 -3.64
CA PRO A 141 -26.67 -29.64 -2.59
C PRO A 141 -26.07 -28.26 -2.84
N GLY A 142 -25.88 -27.49 -1.76
CA GLY A 142 -25.34 -26.14 -1.83
C GLY A 142 -26.33 -25.07 -2.28
N GLY A 143 -27.65 -25.37 -2.29
CA GLY A 143 -28.70 -24.38 -2.56
C GLY A 143 -28.85 -24.00 -4.04
N VAL A 144 -28.24 -24.77 -4.94
CA VAL A 144 -28.45 -24.65 -6.40
C VAL A 144 -29.80 -25.27 -6.73
N VAL A 145 -30.56 -24.69 -7.65
CA VAL A 145 -31.88 -25.21 -8.05
C VAL A 145 -31.83 -25.60 -9.52
N ALA A 146 -32.11 -26.87 -9.83
CA ALA A 146 -32.22 -27.35 -11.20
C ALA A 146 -33.69 -27.38 -11.62
N ARG A 147 -33.98 -26.84 -12.81
CA ARG A 147 -35.34 -26.79 -13.36
C ARG A 147 -35.35 -27.11 -14.84
N THR A 148 -36.25 -27.98 -15.25
CA THR A 148 -36.69 -28.06 -16.63
C THR A 148 -37.63 -26.91 -16.91
N LEU A 149 -37.35 -26.14 -17.96
CA LEU A 149 -38.16 -24.98 -18.35
C LEU A 149 -39.19 -25.38 -19.41
N ASP A 150 -38.74 -26.15 -20.41
CA ASP A 150 -39.54 -26.71 -21.49
C ASP A 150 -38.81 -27.93 -22.11
N ASP A 151 -39.33 -28.46 -23.21
CA ASP A 151 -38.78 -29.62 -23.93
C ASP A 151 -37.39 -29.37 -24.54
N PHE A 152 -36.96 -28.11 -24.63
CA PHE A 152 -35.72 -27.69 -25.29
C PHE A 152 -34.75 -27.01 -24.32
N SER A 153 -35.08 -26.88 -23.04
CA SER A 153 -34.23 -26.16 -22.10
C SER A 153 -34.33 -26.58 -20.64
N THR A 154 -33.17 -26.58 -20.00
CA THR A 154 -33.01 -26.76 -18.55
C THR A 154 -32.11 -25.66 -17.99
N ALA A 155 -32.26 -25.34 -16.71
CA ALA A 155 -31.45 -24.31 -16.07
C ALA A 155 -30.98 -24.70 -14.67
N LEU A 156 -29.75 -24.27 -14.34
CA LEU A 156 -29.23 -24.20 -12.97
C LEU A 156 -29.36 -22.77 -12.47
N THR A 157 -30.13 -22.58 -11.40
CA THR A 157 -30.30 -21.29 -10.72
C THR A 157 -29.51 -21.27 -9.42
N PHE A 158 -28.71 -20.23 -9.23
CA PHE A 158 -27.97 -19.95 -8.01
C PHE A 158 -28.58 -18.70 -7.36
N PRO A 159 -29.41 -18.83 -6.30
CA PRO A 159 -30.06 -17.67 -5.67
C PRO A 159 -29.06 -16.67 -5.09
N ALA A 160 -27.95 -17.17 -4.53
CA ALA A 160 -26.84 -16.40 -4.00
C ALA A 160 -25.54 -17.22 -4.11
N LEU A 161 -24.64 -16.80 -4.99
CA LEU A 161 -23.37 -17.50 -5.24
C LEU A 161 -22.46 -17.53 -4.01
N GLN A 162 -21.81 -18.67 -3.79
CA GLN A 162 -20.81 -18.91 -2.76
C GLN A 162 -19.49 -19.39 -3.39
N PRO A 163 -18.33 -19.21 -2.74
CA PRO A 163 -17.05 -19.66 -3.29
C PRO A 163 -17.04 -21.13 -3.74
N ALA A 164 -17.75 -22.00 -3.01
CA ALA A 164 -17.89 -23.43 -3.31
C ALA A 164 -18.67 -23.74 -4.60
N HIS A 165 -19.42 -22.77 -5.15
CA HIS A 165 -20.09 -22.92 -6.44
C HIS A 165 -19.15 -22.76 -7.62
N SER A 166 -17.91 -22.32 -7.40
CA SER A 166 -16.91 -22.28 -8.48
C SER A 166 -16.65 -23.67 -9.04
N GLY A 167 -16.47 -23.76 -10.35
CA GLY A 167 -16.26 -25.01 -11.08
C GLY A 167 -16.65 -24.88 -12.56
N ASN A 168 -16.36 -25.92 -13.32
CA ASN A 168 -16.76 -26.03 -14.73
C ASN A 168 -18.11 -26.73 -14.82
N TYR A 169 -19.14 -26.02 -15.28
CA TYR A 169 -20.49 -26.57 -15.44
C TYR A 169 -20.69 -27.00 -16.88
N THR A 170 -21.00 -28.28 -17.10
CA THR A 170 -21.25 -28.86 -18.41
C THR A 170 -22.71 -29.26 -18.51
N CYS A 171 -23.37 -28.84 -19.59
CA CYS A 171 -24.63 -29.43 -20.00
C CYS A 171 -24.37 -30.44 -21.13
N GLU A 172 -24.83 -31.66 -20.93
CA GLU A 172 -24.93 -32.71 -21.93
C GLU A 172 -26.37 -32.80 -22.44
N LEU A 173 -26.53 -32.77 -23.75
CA LEU A 173 -27.79 -32.89 -24.46
C LEU A 173 -27.71 -34.06 -25.42
N SER A 174 -28.65 -35.00 -25.35
CA SER A 174 -28.62 -36.22 -26.16
C SER A 174 -29.96 -36.51 -26.82
N ASN A 175 -29.90 -37.08 -28.01
CA ASN A 175 -31.03 -37.70 -28.68
C ASN A 175 -30.61 -39.03 -29.34
N ALA A 176 -31.46 -39.60 -30.19
CA ALA A 176 -31.17 -40.87 -30.86
C ALA A 176 -30.04 -40.77 -31.91
N ALA A 177 -29.65 -39.56 -32.34
CA ALA A 177 -28.60 -39.34 -33.32
C ALA A 177 -27.21 -39.13 -32.69
N ALA A 178 -27.13 -38.28 -31.66
CA ALA A 178 -25.85 -37.94 -31.02
C ALA A 178 -26.01 -37.37 -29.60
N ILE A 179 -24.85 -37.15 -28.97
CA ILE A 179 -24.70 -36.41 -27.72
C ILE A 179 -23.88 -35.15 -28.03
N ALA A 180 -24.40 -33.99 -27.65
CA ALA A 180 -23.69 -32.73 -27.64
C ALA A 180 -23.41 -32.32 -26.19
N SER A 181 -22.32 -31.59 -25.99
CA SER A 181 -21.95 -31.05 -24.68
C SER A 181 -21.41 -29.65 -24.81
N ARG A 182 -21.75 -28.77 -23.88
CA ARG A 182 -21.21 -27.43 -23.78
C ARG A 182 -20.85 -27.15 -22.33
N SER A 183 -19.80 -26.38 -22.09
CA SER A 183 -19.34 -26.05 -20.74
C SER A 183 -19.19 -24.54 -20.54
N ALA A 184 -19.36 -24.10 -19.30
CA ALA A 184 -19.06 -22.75 -18.84
C ALA A 184 -18.31 -22.79 -17.51
N GLN A 185 -17.23 -22.02 -17.43
CA GLN A 185 -16.45 -21.86 -16.21
C GLN A 185 -17.13 -20.83 -15.31
N VAL A 186 -17.48 -21.21 -14.09
CA VAL A 186 -17.97 -20.30 -13.06
C VAL A 186 -16.89 -20.09 -12.03
N VAL A 187 -16.43 -18.85 -11.87
CA VAL A 187 -15.48 -18.42 -10.84
C VAL A 187 -16.18 -17.41 -9.93
N VAL A 188 -16.46 -17.80 -8.70
CA VAL A 188 -17.06 -16.91 -7.72
C VAL A 188 -15.97 -16.07 -7.06
N THR A 189 -16.04 -14.77 -7.31
CA THR A 189 -15.12 -13.74 -6.85
C THR A 189 -15.68 -13.01 -5.63
N VAL A 190 -14.81 -12.41 -4.84
CA VAL A 190 -15.17 -11.66 -3.63
C VAL A 190 -14.56 -10.27 -3.76
N ALA A 191 -15.41 -9.24 -3.78
CA ALA A 191 -14.98 -7.84 -3.79
C ALA A 191 -14.17 -7.51 -2.51
N PRO A 192 -13.31 -6.49 -2.54
CA PRO A 192 -12.47 -6.14 -1.40
C PRO A 192 -13.31 -5.79 -0.16
N THR A 193 -12.88 -6.26 1.01
CA THR A 193 -13.43 -5.93 2.34
C THR A 193 -12.29 -5.56 3.27
N TRP A 194 -12.45 -4.55 4.13
CA TRP A 194 -11.41 -4.16 5.08
C TRP A 194 -11.13 -5.29 6.06
N SER A 195 -9.88 -5.74 6.12
CA SER A 195 -9.40 -6.62 7.20
C SER A 195 -8.85 -5.78 8.34
N VAL A 196 -8.11 -4.72 7.99
CA VAL A 196 -7.74 -3.63 8.90
C VAL A 196 -8.04 -2.34 8.17
N GLU A 197 -9.09 -1.64 8.63
CA GLU A 197 -9.46 -0.34 8.11
C GLU A 197 -8.46 0.72 8.62
N PRO A 198 -7.95 1.61 7.75
CA PRO A 198 -7.01 2.63 8.18
C PRO A 198 -7.69 3.65 9.11
N VAL A 199 -6.95 4.07 10.14
CA VAL A 199 -7.39 5.07 11.13
C VAL A 199 -6.41 6.24 11.23
N PRO A 200 -6.87 7.43 11.68
CA PRO A 200 -5.96 8.55 11.97
C PRO A 200 -4.87 8.13 12.94
N THR A 201 -3.64 8.59 12.68
CA THR A 201 -2.45 8.19 13.44
C THR A 201 -1.72 9.44 13.93
N GLU A 202 -1.27 9.42 15.18
CA GLU A 202 -0.45 10.46 15.79
C GLU A 202 0.96 9.90 16.06
N VAL A 203 1.99 10.65 15.69
CA VAL A 203 3.40 10.25 15.87
C VAL A 203 4.24 11.45 16.32
N LEU A 204 5.30 11.20 17.07
CA LEU A 204 6.29 12.25 17.39
C LEU A 204 7.27 12.42 16.22
N LYS A 205 7.69 13.66 15.97
CA LYS A 205 8.74 13.96 14.98
C LYS A 205 9.99 13.10 15.24
N GLY A 206 10.52 12.46 14.20
CA GLY A 206 11.68 11.58 14.26
C GLY A 206 11.37 10.12 14.64
N ASN A 207 10.14 9.81 15.06
CA ASN A 207 9.72 8.43 15.29
C ASN A 207 9.14 7.80 14.02
N THR A 208 9.10 6.47 13.99
CA THR A 208 8.46 5.71 12.90
C THR A 208 6.94 5.73 13.03
N ALA A 209 6.23 6.03 11.94
CA ALA A 209 4.79 5.92 11.84
C ALA A 209 4.38 4.75 10.92
N LEU A 210 3.32 4.04 11.31
CA LEU A 210 2.74 2.94 10.55
C LEU A 210 1.26 3.23 10.28
N LEU A 211 0.92 3.47 9.02
CA LEU A 211 -0.46 3.65 8.58
C LEU A 211 -0.96 2.32 8.04
N HIS A 212 -1.68 1.57 8.88
CA HIS A 212 -2.18 0.25 8.53
C HIS A 212 -3.33 0.32 7.54
N CYS A 213 -3.25 -0.47 6.47
CA CYS A 213 -4.37 -0.67 5.57
C CYS A 213 -4.27 -2.04 4.92
N THR A 214 -5.22 -2.92 5.24
CA THR A 214 -5.23 -4.28 4.71
C THR A 214 -6.65 -4.68 4.31
N ALA A 215 -6.78 -5.41 3.20
CA ALA A 215 -8.07 -5.84 2.69
C ALA A 215 -8.05 -7.30 2.24
N GLY A 216 -9.15 -8.00 2.50
CA GLY A 216 -9.42 -9.35 2.03
C GLY A 216 -10.31 -9.33 0.78
N GLY A 217 -10.23 -10.37 -0.04
CA GLY A 217 -11.00 -10.51 -1.27
C GLY A 217 -10.46 -11.64 -2.14
N PHE A 218 -11.18 -11.99 -3.20
CA PHE A 218 -10.73 -12.96 -4.19
C PHE A 218 -11.03 -12.45 -5.61
N PRO A 219 -10.00 -12.22 -6.46
CA PRO A 219 -8.56 -12.36 -6.19
C PRO A 219 -8.05 -11.48 -5.03
N LYS A 220 -6.86 -11.77 -4.49
CA LYS A 220 -6.27 -10.99 -3.38
C LYS A 220 -6.18 -9.51 -3.78
N PRO A 221 -6.76 -8.56 -3.03
CA PRO A 221 -6.69 -7.14 -3.37
C PRO A 221 -5.26 -6.59 -3.30
N THR A 222 -4.95 -5.70 -4.23
CA THR A 222 -3.76 -4.86 -4.21
C THR A 222 -4.06 -3.60 -3.42
N ILE A 223 -3.13 -3.21 -2.54
CA ILE A 223 -3.21 -1.99 -1.72
C ILE A 223 -2.31 -0.93 -2.34
N SER A 224 -2.83 0.29 -2.48
CA SER A 224 -2.08 1.45 -2.97
C SER A 224 -2.34 2.66 -2.09
N TRP A 225 -1.31 3.49 -1.90
CA TRP A 225 -1.39 4.72 -1.12
C TRP A 225 -1.08 5.95 -1.98
N ALA A 226 -1.80 7.04 -1.70
CA ALA A 226 -1.51 8.37 -2.24
C ALA A 226 -1.45 9.40 -1.10
N GLY A 227 -0.66 10.47 -1.28
CA GLY A 227 -0.45 11.52 -0.29
C GLY A 227 1.02 11.67 0.16
N PRO A 228 1.31 12.55 1.14
CA PRO A 228 0.36 13.35 1.91
C PRO A 228 -0.38 14.41 1.08
N SER A 229 -1.66 14.65 1.38
CA SER A 229 -2.53 15.67 0.76
C SER A 229 -3.12 16.61 1.81
N ALA A 230 -3.43 17.84 1.42
CA ALA A 230 -4.13 18.80 2.30
C ALA A 230 -5.64 18.51 2.40
N SER A 231 -6.19 17.73 1.48
CA SER A 231 -7.62 17.46 1.34
C SER A 231 -7.95 16.04 1.80
N GLN A 232 -9.09 15.86 2.48
CA GLN A 232 -9.64 14.53 2.78
C GLN A 232 -10.29 13.84 1.58
N TYR A 233 -10.51 14.59 0.49
CA TYR A 233 -11.10 14.08 -0.75
C TYR A 233 -10.00 13.61 -1.68
N PHE A 234 -10.03 12.31 -2.00
CA PHE A 234 -9.09 11.69 -2.93
C PHE A 234 -9.26 12.29 -4.33
N ARG A 235 -8.13 12.65 -4.95
CA ARG A 235 -8.10 12.99 -6.37
C ARG A 235 -7.21 11.97 -7.09
N PRO A 236 -7.66 11.39 -8.22
CA PRO A 236 -6.85 10.39 -8.96
C PRO A 236 -5.47 10.89 -9.42
N GLU A 237 -5.30 12.21 -9.52
CA GLU A 237 -4.06 12.90 -9.88
C GLU A 237 -3.09 13.06 -8.70
N GLU A 238 -3.51 12.71 -7.47
CA GLU A 238 -2.63 12.75 -6.30
C GLU A 238 -1.45 11.79 -6.49
N ALA A 239 -0.26 12.29 -6.16
CA ALA A 239 0.97 11.53 -6.29
C ALA A 239 0.94 10.29 -5.38
N ALA A 240 1.52 9.21 -5.88
CA ALA A 240 1.84 8.06 -5.06
C ALA A 240 2.76 8.49 -3.90
N VAL A 241 2.61 7.81 -2.77
CA VAL A 241 3.50 8.02 -1.62
C VAL A 241 4.96 7.76 -2.00
N THR A 242 5.87 8.55 -1.43
CA THR A 242 7.33 8.36 -1.58
C THR A 242 7.87 7.32 -0.60
N HIS A 243 7.12 7.05 0.46
CA HIS A 243 7.47 6.12 1.53
C HIS A 243 7.15 4.67 1.17
N PRO A 244 7.91 3.68 1.69
CA PRO A 244 7.71 2.27 1.38
C PRO A 244 6.37 1.73 1.89
N VAL A 245 5.73 0.88 1.08
CA VAL A 245 4.54 0.11 1.47
C VAL A 245 4.97 -1.35 1.71
N LEU A 246 4.68 -1.86 2.90
CA LEU A 246 4.99 -3.23 3.30
C LEU A 246 4.09 -4.24 2.56
N ASP A 247 4.48 -5.52 2.51
CA ASP A 247 3.74 -6.59 1.82
C ASP A 247 2.28 -6.76 2.30
N ASN A 248 2.01 -6.37 3.55
CA ASN A 248 0.65 -6.42 4.11
C ASN A 248 -0.22 -5.22 3.69
N GLY A 249 0.35 -4.20 3.04
CA GLY A 249 -0.33 -2.95 2.63
C GLY A 249 -0.13 -1.78 3.58
N THR A 250 0.62 -1.93 4.68
CA THR A 250 0.92 -0.85 5.62
C THR A 250 1.94 0.13 5.03
N LEU A 251 1.65 1.42 5.09
CA LEU A 251 2.61 2.47 4.75
C LEU A 251 3.55 2.73 5.93
N LEU A 252 4.85 2.65 5.68
CA LEU A 252 5.92 2.86 6.67
C LEU A 252 6.58 4.21 6.44
N ILE A 253 6.49 5.11 7.41
CA ILE A 253 7.17 6.42 7.39
C ILE A 253 8.24 6.37 8.47
N GLU A 254 9.50 6.29 8.04
CA GLU A 254 10.65 6.31 8.94
C GLU A 254 11.01 7.76 9.30
N ALA A 255 11.32 7.99 10.57
CA ALA A 255 11.72 9.31 11.08
C ALA A 255 10.78 10.46 10.66
N ALA A 256 9.49 10.34 11.02
CA ALA A 256 8.42 11.24 10.59
C ALA A 256 8.79 12.73 10.74
N ALA A 257 8.62 13.48 9.66
CA ALA A 257 8.92 14.91 9.58
C ALA A 257 7.63 15.74 9.49
N ARG A 258 7.74 17.07 9.54
CA ARG A 258 6.56 17.95 9.56
C ARG A 258 5.82 17.91 8.21
N GLU A 259 6.57 17.63 7.15
CA GLU A 259 6.12 17.57 5.76
C GLU A 259 5.30 16.30 5.49
N ASP A 260 5.47 15.25 6.31
CA ASP A 260 4.67 14.03 6.25
C ASP A 260 3.25 14.23 6.81
N ARG A 261 2.99 15.34 7.50
CA ARG A 261 1.65 15.63 8.03
C ARG A 261 0.66 15.85 6.90
N GLY A 262 -0.44 15.11 6.89
CA GLY A 262 -1.50 15.29 5.91
C GLY A 262 -2.46 14.11 5.82
N PHE A 263 -3.37 14.17 4.86
CA PHE A 263 -4.24 13.07 4.50
C PHE A 263 -3.51 12.07 3.60
N TYR A 264 -3.64 10.80 3.94
CA TYR A 264 -3.20 9.67 3.15
C TYR A 264 -4.40 8.84 2.71
N HIS A 265 -4.42 8.46 1.45
CA HIS A 265 -5.52 7.71 0.84
C HIS A 265 -5.10 6.28 0.59
N CYS A 266 -5.66 5.35 1.35
CA CYS A 266 -5.51 3.94 1.04
C CYS A 266 -6.62 3.48 0.11
N THR A 267 -6.24 2.82 -0.98
CA THR A 267 -7.17 2.17 -1.91
C THR A 267 -6.87 0.69 -2.00
N ALA A 268 -7.90 -0.14 -1.89
CA ALA A 268 -7.82 -1.59 -2.05
C ALA A 268 -8.71 -2.04 -3.22
N SER A 269 -8.11 -2.70 -4.21
CA SER A 269 -8.82 -3.17 -5.40
C SER A 269 -8.29 -4.52 -5.87
N ASN A 270 -9.21 -5.39 -6.31
CA ASN A 270 -8.89 -6.61 -7.05
C ASN A 270 -9.58 -6.65 -8.42
N GLY A 271 -10.08 -5.50 -8.91
CA GLY A 271 -10.86 -5.40 -10.14
C GLY A 271 -12.29 -5.97 -10.05
N MET A 272 -12.67 -6.54 -8.92
CA MET A 272 -14.00 -7.12 -8.71
C MET A 272 -14.86 -6.20 -7.84
N GLY A 273 -16.01 -5.78 -8.39
CA GLY A 273 -16.93 -4.88 -7.68
C GLY A 273 -16.35 -3.49 -7.45
N LYS A 274 -16.82 -2.80 -6.41
CA LYS A 274 -16.36 -1.46 -6.07
C LYS A 274 -15.06 -1.55 -5.26
N PRO A 275 -14.00 -0.80 -5.60
CA PRO A 275 -12.81 -0.72 -4.77
C PRO A 275 -13.13 -0.05 -3.43
N LEU A 276 -12.36 -0.40 -2.41
CA LEU A 276 -12.39 0.31 -1.14
C LEU A 276 -11.43 1.48 -1.20
N SER A 277 -11.82 2.61 -0.63
CA SER A 277 -10.96 3.78 -0.48
C SER A 277 -11.28 4.49 0.82
N ARG A 278 -10.24 4.86 1.56
CA ARG A 278 -10.37 5.56 2.84
C ARG A 278 -9.22 6.55 3.01
N ALA A 279 -9.57 7.77 3.39
CA ALA A 279 -8.61 8.82 3.76
C ALA A 279 -8.36 8.78 5.27
N VAL A 280 -7.11 8.92 5.69
CA VAL A 280 -6.70 9.04 7.09
C VAL A 280 -5.71 10.16 7.27
N PHE A 281 -5.82 10.89 8.37
CA PHE A 281 -4.91 12.00 8.67
C PHE A 281 -3.75 11.49 9.53
N LEU A 282 -2.52 11.78 9.10
CA LEU A 282 -1.32 11.62 9.93
C LEU A 282 -1.00 12.95 10.60
N THR A 283 -0.99 12.93 11.93
CA THR A 283 -0.54 14.07 12.74
C THR A 283 0.88 13.81 13.23
N VAL A 284 1.81 14.67 12.84
CA VAL A 284 3.18 14.68 13.37
C VAL A 284 3.28 15.77 14.44
N HIS A 285 3.53 15.34 15.67
CA HIS A 285 3.67 16.20 16.84
C HIS A 285 5.12 16.51 17.12
N VAL A 286 5.41 17.77 17.45
CA VAL A 286 6.78 18.22 17.75
C VAL A 286 6.91 18.48 19.26
N PRO A 287 7.72 17.69 20.00
CA PRO A 287 8.05 17.98 21.40
C PRO A 287 8.73 19.34 21.57
N ALA A 288 8.64 19.90 22.77
CA ALA A 288 9.39 21.11 23.11
C ALA A 288 10.89 20.88 22.90
N HIS A 289 11.54 21.73 22.11
CA HIS A 289 12.98 21.65 21.82
C HIS A 289 13.58 23.04 21.60
N PHE A 290 14.91 23.09 21.57
CA PHE A 290 15.70 24.29 21.28
C PHE A 290 16.72 23.96 20.19
N ASP A 291 16.73 24.75 19.11
CA ASP A 291 17.71 24.57 18.02
C ASP A 291 19.06 25.23 18.35
N ARG A 292 19.04 26.27 19.19
CA ARG A 292 20.26 26.98 19.58
C ARG A 292 21.01 26.20 20.66
N PRO A 293 22.35 26.12 20.59
CA PRO A 293 23.16 25.48 21.63
C PRO A 293 23.20 26.31 22.92
N THR A 294 24.00 25.87 23.89
CA THR A 294 24.27 26.63 25.12
C THR A 294 24.89 27.98 24.79
N GLN A 295 24.40 29.04 25.44
CA GLN A 295 24.82 30.43 25.19
C GLN A 295 25.66 30.95 26.36
N THR A 296 26.61 31.84 26.09
CA THR A 296 27.35 32.58 27.14
C THR A 296 27.13 34.07 26.95
N VAL A 297 26.57 34.73 27.97
CA VAL A 297 26.30 36.16 28.00
C VAL A 297 27.29 36.82 28.94
N ARG A 298 28.04 37.80 28.45
CA ARG A 298 28.97 38.60 29.25
C ARG A 298 28.37 39.99 29.45
N ALA A 299 28.31 40.46 30.69
CA ALA A 299 27.76 41.77 31.02
C ALA A 299 28.69 42.50 31.98
N ALA A 300 28.87 43.81 31.82
CA ALA A 300 29.66 44.60 32.75
C ALA A 300 28.91 44.82 34.07
N ARG A 301 29.61 44.85 35.20
CA ARG A 301 28.98 45.14 36.50
C ARG A 301 28.25 46.47 36.45
N GLY A 302 26.99 46.47 36.90
CA GLY A 302 26.10 47.63 36.85
C GLY A 302 25.38 47.83 35.50
N SER A 303 25.69 47.05 34.46
CA SER A 303 24.95 47.09 33.19
C SER A 303 23.68 46.22 33.26
N THR A 304 22.89 46.24 32.19
CA THR A 304 21.77 45.31 31.99
C THR A 304 22.27 44.08 31.21
N ALA A 305 21.90 42.88 31.65
CA ALA A 305 22.10 41.63 30.93
C ALA A 305 20.74 41.09 30.45
N GLU A 306 20.69 40.57 29.23
CA GLU A 306 19.49 39.95 28.67
C GLU A 306 19.80 38.51 28.28
N LEU A 307 19.05 37.58 28.84
CA LEU A 307 19.15 36.15 28.53
C LEU A 307 17.96 35.78 27.65
N GLU A 308 18.21 35.17 26.49
CA GLU A 308 17.19 34.79 25.53
C GLU A 308 17.23 33.30 25.23
N CYS A 309 16.05 32.67 25.18
CA CYS A 309 15.85 31.36 24.58
C CYS A 309 14.68 31.41 23.59
N GLN A 310 14.74 30.58 22.55
CA GLN A 310 13.66 30.40 21.58
C GLN A 310 13.27 28.92 21.57
N ALA A 311 12.19 28.60 22.26
CA ALA A 311 11.64 27.25 22.30
C ALA A 311 10.73 27.02 21.10
N GLN A 312 10.80 25.83 20.52
CA GLN A 312 9.94 25.39 19.42
C GLN A 312 9.19 24.11 19.79
N GLY A 313 8.08 23.85 19.12
CA GLY A 313 7.27 22.66 19.32
C GLY A 313 5.77 22.95 19.26
N ASP A 314 4.97 21.90 19.40
CA ASP A 314 3.51 22.00 19.40
C ASP A 314 3.00 22.85 20.57
N ALA A 315 2.04 23.73 20.28
CA ALA A 315 1.35 24.53 21.27
C ALA A 315 0.37 23.67 22.12
N PRO A 316 0.08 24.07 23.37
CA PRO A 316 0.69 25.18 24.11
C PRO A 316 2.08 24.82 24.64
N LEU A 317 3.03 25.75 24.49
CA LEU A 317 4.37 25.68 25.08
C LEU A 317 4.39 26.45 26.40
N SER A 318 4.87 25.82 27.47
CA SER A 318 5.12 26.45 28.76
C SER A 318 6.62 26.61 28.99
N LEU A 319 7.05 27.83 29.28
CA LEU A 319 8.44 28.18 29.54
C LEU A 319 8.62 28.61 31.00
N HIS A 320 9.79 28.31 31.55
CA HIS A 320 10.23 28.87 32.82
C HIS A 320 11.76 28.93 32.88
N TRP A 321 12.29 29.79 33.74
CA TRP A 321 13.72 29.92 33.96
C TRP A 321 14.17 29.20 35.23
N THR A 322 15.40 28.74 35.21
CA THR A 322 16.10 28.15 36.35
C THR A 322 17.45 28.85 36.53
N ARG A 323 17.91 28.97 37.78
CA ARG A 323 19.24 29.45 38.17
C ARG A 323 19.90 28.38 39.03
N GLU A 324 21.07 27.91 38.60
CA GLU A 324 21.79 26.80 39.25
C GLU A 324 20.89 25.56 39.48
N GLY A 325 20.02 25.26 38.50
CA GLY A 325 19.11 24.12 38.53
C GLY A 325 17.85 24.31 39.38
N ARG A 326 17.69 25.42 40.10
CA ARG A 326 16.48 25.75 40.86
C ARG A 326 15.58 26.69 40.08
N ARG A 327 14.27 26.56 40.23
CA ARG A 327 13.30 27.45 39.56
C ARG A 327 13.57 28.91 39.96
N PHE A 328 13.64 29.78 38.96
CA PHE A 328 13.91 31.20 39.12
C PHE A 328 12.60 31.98 38.88
N GLU A 329 12.06 32.56 39.95
CA GLU A 329 10.78 33.29 39.92
C GLU A 329 10.91 34.76 40.34
N GLU A 330 12.12 35.21 40.66
CA GLU A 330 12.40 36.58 41.13
C GLU A 330 12.07 37.65 40.08
N LEU A 331 12.18 37.29 38.79
CA LEU A 331 11.85 38.16 37.67
C LEU A 331 10.88 37.47 36.73
N LYS A 332 9.91 38.22 36.22
CA LYS A 332 9.00 37.75 35.18
C LYS A 332 9.69 37.90 33.82
N PRO A 333 9.94 36.82 33.08
CA PRO A 333 10.45 36.93 31.73
C PRO A 333 9.39 37.56 30.81
N LYS A 334 9.85 38.24 29.75
CA LYS A 334 8.99 38.66 28.65
C LYS A 334 8.90 37.53 27.64
N GLU A 335 7.69 37.08 27.35
CA GLU A 335 7.44 36.01 26.39
C GLU A 335 6.70 36.54 25.18
N ASP A 336 7.19 36.20 23.99
CA ASP A 336 6.61 36.60 22.73
C ASP A 336 6.39 35.34 21.87
N ALA A 337 5.15 35.13 21.43
CA ALA A 337 4.81 34.04 20.53
C ALA A 337 5.45 34.27 19.15
N THR A 338 5.93 33.20 18.54
CA THR A 338 6.50 33.16 17.19
C THR A 338 5.71 32.17 16.33
N GLU A 339 5.94 32.15 15.02
CA GLU A 339 5.24 31.23 14.11
C GLU A 339 5.43 29.74 14.47
N VAL A 340 6.58 29.40 15.06
CA VAL A 340 7.00 28.01 15.33
C VAL A 340 7.18 27.70 16.82
N GLY A 341 6.91 28.65 17.70
CA GLY A 341 7.11 28.46 19.15
C GLY A 341 7.05 29.76 19.96
N VAL A 342 7.87 29.88 20.99
CA VAL A 342 7.86 31.02 21.92
C VAL A 342 9.29 31.46 22.25
N THR A 343 9.54 32.76 22.18
CA THR A 343 10.78 33.37 22.65
C THR A 343 10.58 33.91 24.07
N SER A 344 11.47 33.56 24.99
CA SER A 344 11.46 34.07 26.37
C SER A 344 12.74 34.86 26.65
N ARG A 345 12.58 36.08 27.17
CA ARG A 345 13.66 36.99 27.52
C ARG A 345 13.64 37.35 28.99
N LEU A 346 14.76 37.10 29.66
CA LEU A 346 14.98 37.43 31.06
C LEU A 346 15.97 38.60 31.16
N THR A 347 15.51 39.74 31.63
CA THR A 347 16.32 40.96 31.73
C THR A 347 16.76 41.21 33.18
N LEU A 348 18.06 41.08 33.44
CA LEU A 348 18.68 41.42 34.73
C LEU A 348 19.27 42.82 34.65
N ARG A 349 18.82 43.75 35.50
CA ARG A 349 19.30 45.14 35.51
C ARG A 349 20.34 45.34 36.60
N ALA A 350 21.30 46.22 36.34
CA ALA A 350 22.35 46.59 37.31
C ALA A 350 23.09 45.37 37.89
N VAL A 351 23.50 44.45 37.01
CA VAL A 351 24.05 43.14 37.40
C VAL A 351 25.26 43.26 38.33
N GLN A 352 25.32 42.38 39.32
CA GLN A 352 26.40 42.28 40.29
C GLN A 352 27.20 40.99 40.12
N ARG A 353 28.38 40.91 40.73
CA ARG A 353 29.24 39.71 40.68
C ARG A 353 28.48 38.43 41.04
N VAL A 354 27.62 38.50 42.06
CA VAL A 354 26.80 37.37 42.55
C VAL A 354 25.77 36.86 41.55
N ASP A 355 25.43 37.66 40.53
CA ASP A 355 24.49 37.26 39.47
C ASP A 355 25.15 36.37 38.41
N SER A 356 26.48 36.24 38.44
CA SER A 356 27.19 35.26 37.61
C SER A 356 26.74 33.85 37.99
N ALA A 357 25.99 33.21 37.10
CA ALA A 357 25.36 31.92 37.36
C ALA A 357 25.01 31.23 36.04
N ARG A 358 24.77 29.92 36.13
CA ARG A 358 24.20 29.12 35.05
C ARG A 358 22.68 29.21 35.10
N PHE A 359 22.14 30.01 34.20
CA PHE A 359 20.71 30.05 33.93
C PHE A 359 20.32 28.96 32.94
N ALA A 360 19.05 28.60 32.95
CA ALA A 360 18.50 27.75 31.91
C ALA A 360 17.04 28.03 31.69
N CYS A 361 16.67 28.09 30.42
CA CYS A 361 15.30 28.14 29.97
C CYS A 361 14.81 26.71 29.76
N VAL A 362 13.69 26.37 30.39
CA VAL A 362 13.06 25.05 30.30
C VAL A 362 11.73 25.22 29.60
N ALA A 363 11.55 24.52 28.49
CA ALA A 363 10.32 24.53 27.71
C ALA A 363 9.65 23.17 27.77
N SER A 364 8.33 23.14 27.82
CA SER A 364 7.55 21.90 27.87
C SER A 364 6.23 22.02 27.13
N ASN A 365 5.79 20.93 26.52
CA ASN A 365 4.44 20.73 26.01
C ASN A 365 3.97 19.32 26.36
N ARG A 366 2.77 18.94 25.91
CA ARG A 366 2.20 17.60 26.20
C ARG A 366 3.00 16.42 25.63
N PHE A 367 4.00 16.67 24.79
CA PHE A 367 4.79 15.64 24.10
C PHE A 367 6.22 15.53 24.61
N GLY A 368 6.72 16.52 25.35
CA GLY A 368 8.05 16.48 25.95
C GLY A 368 8.51 17.79 26.54
N ALA A 369 9.71 17.77 27.09
CA ALA A 369 10.37 18.93 27.67
C ALA A 369 11.84 18.98 27.24
N ALA A 370 12.36 20.19 27.11
CA ALA A 370 13.76 20.45 26.82
C ALA A 370 14.31 21.55 27.71
N ARG A 371 15.63 21.64 27.79
CA ARG A 371 16.38 22.63 28.57
C ARG A 371 17.48 23.23 27.71
N GLN A 372 17.55 24.55 27.66
CA GLN A 372 18.66 25.28 27.07
C GLN A 372 19.40 26.07 28.15
N GLU A 373 20.72 25.90 28.22
CA GLU A 373 21.55 26.58 29.21
C GLU A 373 22.08 27.92 28.69
N VAL A 374 22.13 28.91 29.58
CA VAL A 374 22.68 30.24 29.34
C VAL A 374 23.57 30.61 30.52
N VAL A 375 24.88 30.72 30.28
CA VAL A 375 25.85 31.09 31.31
C VAL A 375 25.99 32.61 31.33
N LEU A 376 25.62 33.25 32.43
CA LEU A 376 25.85 34.68 32.64
C LEU A 376 27.18 34.88 33.38
N THR A 377 28.09 35.63 32.78
CA THR A 377 29.35 36.04 33.41
C THR A 377 29.36 37.56 33.59
N VAL A 378 29.28 38.04 34.83
CA VAL A 378 29.39 39.46 35.14
C VAL A 378 30.86 39.83 35.26
N GLN A 379 31.28 40.75 34.40
CA GLN A 379 32.65 41.23 34.27
C GLN A 379 32.80 42.55 35.02
N GLU A 380 33.85 42.66 35.83
CA GLU A 380 34.24 43.88 36.51
C GLU A 380 35.72 44.15 36.30
N ALA A 381 36.14 45.37 36.64
CA ALA A 381 37.54 45.69 36.69
C ALA A 381 38.23 44.78 37.74
N PRO A 382 39.42 44.23 37.44
CA PRO A 382 40.17 43.42 38.40
C PRO A 382 40.35 44.15 39.74
N GLU A 383 40.22 43.42 40.85
CA GLU A 383 40.40 43.97 42.20
C GLU A 383 41.82 44.47 42.39
N ALA A 384 42.03 45.60 43.09
CA ALA A 384 43.35 46.18 43.28
C ALA A 384 44.38 45.11 43.74
N PRO A 385 45.58 45.07 43.15
CA PRO A 385 46.53 44.01 43.42
C PRO A 385 46.91 44.00 44.91
N PRO A 386 47.08 42.80 45.51
CA PRO A 386 47.47 42.68 46.91
C PRO A 386 48.84 43.34 47.15
N GLN A 387 49.14 43.68 48.40
CA GLN A 387 50.35 44.44 48.73
C GLN A 387 51.62 43.79 48.16
N LEU A 388 52.37 44.59 47.41
CA LEU A 388 53.64 44.24 46.81
C LEU A 388 54.68 43.96 47.90
N ARG A 389 55.29 42.77 47.89
CA ARG A 389 56.32 42.37 48.84
C ARG A 389 57.70 42.48 48.23
N VAL A 390 58.64 43.05 48.96
CA VAL A 390 60.06 43.03 48.61
C VAL A 390 60.67 41.74 49.15
N THR A 391 61.13 40.87 48.27
CA THR A 391 61.69 39.55 48.64
C THR A 391 63.21 39.51 48.61
N GLY A 392 63.86 40.50 47.98
CA GLY A 392 65.31 40.63 47.97
C GLY A 392 65.73 42.04 47.59
N LEU A 393 66.78 42.54 48.24
CA LEU A 393 67.39 43.84 47.96
C LEU A 393 68.88 43.65 47.66
N ALA A 394 69.32 44.29 46.59
CA ALA A 394 70.72 44.41 46.20
C ALA A 394 71.06 45.88 45.99
N SER A 395 72.35 46.21 45.86
CA SER A 395 72.82 47.59 45.71
C SER A 395 72.21 48.34 44.52
N ARG A 396 71.82 47.61 43.45
CA ARG A 396 71.24 48.18 42.22
C ARG A 396 69.97 47.47 41.74
N ALA A 397 69.38 46.63 42.59
CA ALA A 397 68.19 45.87 42.20
C ALA A 397 67.28 45.52 43.38
N ALA A 398 66.00 45.33 43.09
CA ALA A 398 64.99 44.89 44.06
C ALA A 398 64.11 43.81 43.44
N ASN A 399 63.93 42.70 44.16
CA ASN A 399 63.00 41.64 43.81
C ASN A 399 61.65 41.90 44.46
N LEU A 400 60.62 41.87 43.63
CA LEU A 400 59.24 42.09 44.02
C LEU A 400 58.43 40.82 43.80
N SER A 401 57.50 40.52 44.68
CA SER A 401 56.51 39.46 44.52
C SER A 401 55.13 39.93 44.94
N TRP A 402 54.10 39.41 44.28
CA TRP A 402 52.71 39.68 44.60
C TRP A 402 51.84 38.45 44.31
N GLU A 403 50.69 38.38 44.98
CA GLU A 403 49.67 37.39 44.68
C GLU A 403 48.77 37.90 43.53
N ALA A 404 48.13 36.98 42.80
CA ALA A 404 47.17 37.38 41.78
C ALA A 404 45.91 37.95 42.43
N PRO A 405 45.43 39.14 42.01
CA PRO A 405 44.12 39.60 42.41
C PRO A 405 43.03 38.82 41.69
N TYR A 406 41.79 38.96 42.18
CA TYR A 406 40.64 38.50 41.43
C TYR A 406 40.50 39.30 40.13
N ALA A 407 40.54 38.62 38.99
CA ALA A 407 40.54 39.23 37.67
C ALA A 407 39.17 39.82 37.25
N GLY A 408 38.16 39.82 38.14
CA GLY A 408 36.85 40.40 37.83
C GLY A 408 36.08 39.64 36.75
N ASN A 409 36.31 38.35 36.55
CA ASN A 409 35.83 37.58 35.39
C ASN A 409 36.20 38.20 34.02
N SER A 410 37.26 39.02 34.01
CA SER A 410 37.83 39.65 32.82
C SER A 410 39.22 39.06 32.58
N PRO A 411 39.67 38.91 31.33
CA PRO A 411 41.04 38.48 31.07
C PRO A 411 42.01 39.58 31.56
N LEU A 412 42.88 39.24 32.51
CA LEU A 412 43.95 40.12 32.92
C LEU A 412 44.99 40.21 31.79
N THR A 413 45.32 41.42 31.34
CA THR A 413 46.20 41.64 30.18
C THR A 413 47.66 41.89 30.53
N ALA A 414 47.94 42.59 31.64
CA ALA A 414 49.30 42.79 32.17
C ALA A 414 49.28 43.31 33.62
N TYR A 415 50.43 43.32 34.29
CA TYR A 415 50.68 44.15 35.47
C TYR A 415 51.62 45.29 35.10
N ARG A 416 51.36 46.51 35.59
CA ARG A 416 52.21 47.68 35.42
C ARG A 416 52.80 48.11 36.75
N LEU A 417 54.11 47.94 36.90
CA LEU A 417 54.88 48.38 38.05
C LEU A 417 55.42 49.79 37.78
N SER A 418 55.08 50.75 38.62
CA SER A 418 55.67 52.10 38.59
C SER A 418 56.55 52.30 39.81
N TYR A 419 57.78 52.76 39.63
CA TYR A 419 58.72 53.04 40.70
C TYR A 419 59.36 54.41 40.53
N SER A 420 59.56 55.15 41.61
CA SER A 420 60.10 56.51 41.56
C SER A 420 60.98 56.83 42.76
N ASN A 421 61.89 57.79 42.58
CA ASN A 421 62.70 58.42 43.61
C ASN A 421 62.71 59.95 43.38
N ALA A 422 63.59 60.69 44.06
CA ALA A 422 63.69 62.15 43.88
C ALA A 422 64.18 62.59 42.48
N SER A 423 64.78 61.69 41.69
CA SER A 423 65.40 62.00 40.39
C SER A 423 64.57 61.57 39.17
N GLY A 424 63.50 60.77 39.35
CA GLY A 424 62.65 60.36 38.23
C GLY A 424 61.58 59.33 38.59
N GLN A 425 60.80 58.95 37.57
CA GLN A 425 59.75 57.94 37.64
C GLN A 425 59.88 56.97 36.45
N TRP A 426 59.79 55.68 36.71
CA TRP A 426 59.95 54.60 35.75
C TRP A 426 58.76 53.64 35.81
N GLN A 427 58.56 52.87 34.74
CA GLN A 427 57.53 51.85 34.64
C GLN A 427 58.08 50.57 34.01
N ALA A 428 57.57 49.42 34.47
CA ALA A 428 57.80 48.11 33.89
C ALA A 428 56.46 47.40 33.71
N GLU A 429 56.31 46.68 32.59
CA GLU A 429 55.14 45.87 32.31
C GLU A 429 55.50 44.39 32.44
N VAL A 430 54.62 43.63 33.08
CA VAL A 430 54.85 42.27 33.53
C VAL A 430 53.69 41.42 33.06
N GLU A 431 53.96 40.24 32.52
CA GLU A 431 52.91 39.36 31.98
C GLU A 431 51.91 38.91 33.06
N PRO A 432 50.62 38.67 32.72
CA PRO A 432 49.60 38.22 33.66
C PRO A 432 49.91 36.91 34.38
N SER A 433 50.78 36.06 33.81
CA SER A 433 51.22 34.78 34.37
C SER A 433 52.27 34.96 35.47
N GLN A 434 53.00 36.07 35.46
CA GLN A 434 54.10 36.32 36.40
C GLN A 434 53.57 36.80 37.76
N ARG A 435 54.26 36.40 38.84
CA ARG A 435 53.92 36.73 40.24
C ARG A 435 55.05 37.48 40.95
N GLY A 436 55.97 38.01 40.16
CA GLY A 436 57.12 38.77 40.63
C GLY A 436 57.86 39.42 39.48
N ALA A 437 58.69 40.40 39.82
CA ALA A 437 59.55 41.10 38.88
C ALA A 437 60.84 41.56 39.55
N LEU A 438 61.91 41.58 38.77
CA LEU A 438 63.19 42.16 39.15
C LEU A 438 63.24 43.60 38.63
N LEU A 439 63.31 44.57 39.55
CA LEU A 439 63.68 45.94 39.20
C LEU A 439 65.21 46.04 39.21
N SER A 440 65.81 46.37 38.06
CA SER A 440 67.26 46.52 37.91
C SER A 440 67.66 47.96 37.59
N GLY A 441 68.90 48.34 37.86
CA GLY A 441 69.43 49.68 37.55
C GLY A 441 69.07 50.75 38.60
N LEU A 442 68.72 50.33 39.82
CA LEU A 442 68.42 51.23 40.93
C LEU A 442 69.69 51.93 41.43
N GLN A 443 69.52 53.13 41.99
CA GLN A 443 70.61 53.87 42.64
C GLN A 443 70.85 53.33 44.07
N PRO A 444 72.12 53.05 44.46
CA PRO A 444 72.43 52.60 45.82
C PRO A 444 71.98 53.62 46.88
N ALA A 445 71.66 53.12 48.07
CA ALA A 445 71.26 53.92 49.24
C ALA A 445 70.13 54.94 48.97
N THR A 446 69.26 54.67 47.99
CA THR A 446 68.16 55.56 47.58
C THR A 446 66.82 54.93 47.89
N ALA A 447 65.91 55.69 48.49
CA ALA A 447 64.54 55.25 48.73
C ALA A 447 63.72 55.32 47.44
N TYR A 448 63.02 54.23 47.11
CA TYR A 448 62.09 54.16 45.99
C TYR A 448 60.67 53.92 46.49
N GLN A 449 59.70 54.63 45.92
CA GLN A 449 58.29 54.30 46.06
C GLN A 449 57.88 53.41 44.90
N VAL A 450 57.36 52.22 45.19
CA VAL A 450 56.87 51.28 44.16
C VAL A 450 55.36 51.13 44.29
N ARG A 451 54.66 51.22 43.16
CA ARG A 451 53.21 51.00 43.04
C ARG A 451 52.93 50.01 41.94
N GLN A 452 51.96 49.15 42.16
CA GLN A 452 51.48 48.19 41.18
C GLN A 452 50.09 48.61 40.67
N LYS A 453 49.89 48.48 39.36
CA LYS A 453 48.61 48.58 38.66
C LYS A 453 48.45 47.37 37.75
N GLN A 454 47.27 47.20 37.18
CA GLN A 454 46.90 46.06 36.35
C GLN A 454 45.92 46.49 35.26
#